data_AF-A0A2E4TDI5-F1
#
_entry.id   AF-A0A2E4TDI5-F1
#
_cell.length_a   1.000
_cell.length_b   1.000
_cell.length_c   1.000
_cell.angle_alpha   90.00
_cell.angle_beta   90.00
_cell.angle_gamma   90.00
#
_symmetry.space_group_name_H-M   'P 1'
#
loop_
_entity.id
_entity.type
_entity.pdbx_description
1 polymer ?
#
loop_
_entity_poly.entity_id
_entity_poly.type
_entity_poly.pdbx_seq_one_letter_code
_entity_poly.pdbx_strand_id
1 'polypeptide(L)' 'MARIVSFFVIFFTSVLVAYFMYFKPEEDLPVYQPSQLNPALVDPSAMRAEDHRILDFELVNHLGDTV' A
#
# COMPACT_ATOMS: atom_id res chain seq x y z
N MET A 1 -14.89 41.26 6.30
CA MET A 1 -14.56 40.23 5.29
C MET A 1 -13.11 39.77 5.35
N ALA A 2 -12.11 40.65 5.25
CA ALA A 2 -10.69 40.24 5.17
C ALA A 2 -10.25 39.25 6.28
N ARG A 3 -10.61 39.49 7.54
CA ARG A 3 -10.27 38.60 8.66
C ARG A 3 -10.88 37.19 8.54
N ILE A 4 -12.09 37.10 8.01
CA ILE A 4 -12.79 35.83 7.80
C ILE A 4 -12.10 35.05 6.66
N VAL A 5 -11.74 35.75 5.57
CA VAL A 5 -10.99 35.17 4.46
C VAL A 5 -9.63 34.66 4.93
N SER A 6 -8.88 35.48 5.69
CA SER A 6 -7.58 35.08 6.25
C SER A 6 -7.69 33.86 7.17
N PHE A 7 -8.73 33.79 8.00
CA PHE A 7 -8.98 32.63 8.84
C PHE A 7 -9.16 31.36 8.01
N PHE A 8 -10.02 31.40 6.99
CA PHE A 8 -10.26 30.22 6.15
C PHE A 8 -9.01 29.81 5.37
N VAL A 9 -8.22 30.76 4.85
CA VAL A 9 -6.96 30.45 4.17
C VAL A 9 -6.02 29.70 5.12
N ILE A 10 -5.79 30.23 6.32
CA ILE A 10 -4.92 29.59 7.31
C ILE A 10 -5.46 28.20 7.67
N PHE A 11 -6.76 28.10 7.95
CA PHE A 11 -7.40 26.84 8.33
C PHE A 11 -7.23 25.75 7.26
N PHE A 12 -7.58 26.04 6.00
CA PHE A 12 -7.47 25.06 4.93
C PHE A 12 -6.01 24.69 4.64
N THR A 13 -5.09 25.65 4.66
CA THR A 13 -3.66 25.35 4.50
C THR A 13 -3.14 24.44 5.61
N SER A 14 -3.49 24.71 6.87
CA SER A 14 -3.09 23.86 8.00
C SER A 14 -3.66 22.44 7.90
N VAL A 15 -4.94 22.31 7.53
CA VAL A 15 -5.57 20.98 7.34
C VAL A 15 -4.89 20.22 6.21
N LEU A 16 -4.60 20.88 5.09
CA LEU A 16 -3.92 20.27 3.95
C LEU A 16 -2.53 19.75 4.33
N VAL A 17 -1.74 20.57 5.03
CA VAL A 17 -0.41 20.19 5.50
C VAL A 17 -0.51 19.01 6.47
N ALA A 18 -1.44 19.06 7.43
CA ALA A 18 -1.61 17.98 8.38
C ALA A 18 -1.99 16.66 7.69
N TYR A 19 -2.88 16.71 6.70
CA TYR A 19 -3.27 15.55 5.93
C TYR A 19 -2.07 14.90 5.23
N PHE A 20 -1.30 15.67 4.45
CA PHE A 20 -0.19 15.10 3.68
C PHE A 20 0.99 14.64 4.54
N MET A 21 1.21 15.23 5.71
CA MET A 21 2.34 14.89 6.58
C MET A 21 2.03 13.74 7.54
N TYR A 22 0.79 13.64 8.03
CA TYR A 22 0.47 12.73 9.14
C TYR A 22 -0.62 11.71 8.82
N PHE A 23 -1.52 12.01 7.88
CA PHE A 23 -2.70 11.16 7.62
C PHE A 23 -2.70 10.51 6.24
N LYS A 24 -1.85 10.95 5.31
CA LYS A 24 -1.67 10.28 4.03
C LYS A 24 -1.06 8.90 4.35
N PRO A 25 -1.77 7.79 4.03
CA PRO A 25 -1.19 6.47 4.17
C PRO A 25 0.08 6.40 3.34
N GLU A 26 1.07 5.65 3.82
CA GLU A 26 2.22 5.30 2.99
C GLU A 26 1.70 4.57 1.74
N GLU A 27 2.23 4.92 0.57
CA GLU A 27 1.87 4.21 -0.65
C GLU A 27 2.51 2.82 -0.58
N ASP A 28 1.69 1.82 -0.26
CA ASP A 28 2.11 0.43 -0.34
C ASP A 28 2.54 0.14 -1.78
N LEU A 29 3.67 -0.57 -1.91
CA LEU A 29 4.11 -1.03 -3.21
C LEU A 29 3.01 -1.92 -3.81
N PRO A 30 2.62 -1.70 -5.08
CA PRO A 30 1.62 -2.54 -5.70
C PRO A 30 2.13 -3.98 -5.79
N VAL A 31 1.27 -4.93 -5.41
CA VAL A 31 1.54 -6.36 -5.60
C VAL A 31 1.23 -6.70 -7.05
N TYR A 32 2.28 -6.95 -7.85
CA TYR A 32 2.13 -7.31 -9.25
C TYR A 32 1.86 -8.80 -9.44
N GLN A 33 0.90 -9.13 -10.29
CA GLN A 33 0.69 -10.50 -10.79
C GLN A 33 1.71 -10.83 -11.89
N PRO A 34 2.03 -12.13 -12.10
CA PRO A 34 2.94 -12.56 -13.16
C PRO A 34 2.56 -12.03 -14.55
N SER A 35 1.26 -11.93 -14.84
CA SER A 35 0.70 -11.39 -16.10
C SER A 35 0.98 -9.90 -16.31
N GLN A 36 1.33 -9.16 -15.26
CA GLN A 36 1.62 -7.72 -15.30
C GLN A 36 3.11 -7.42 -15.51
N LEU A 37 3.96 -8.45 -15.49
CA LEU A 37 5.40 -8.35 -15.70
C LEU A 37 5.76 -8.66 -17.16
N ASN A 38 7.00 -8.34 -17.53
CA ASN A 38 7.51 -8.69 -18.85
C ASN A 38 7.50 -10.23 -19.02
N PRO A 39 6.81 -10.78 -20.04
CA PRO A 39 6.71 -12.22 -20.21
C PRO A 39 8.04 -12.93 -20.44
N ALA A 40 9.06 -12.23 -20.94
CA ALA A 40 10.41 -12.79 -21.10
C ALA A 40 11.14 -13.01 -19.76
N LEU A 41 10.63 -12.43 -18.68
CA LEU A 41 11.18 -12.53 -17.32
C LEU A 41 10.34 -13.44 -16.41
N VAL A 42 9.27 -14.04 -16.94
CA VAL A 42 8.31 -14.83 -16.18
C VAL A 42 8.23 -16.24 -16.76
N ASP A 43 8.27 -17.24 -15.88
CA ASP A 43 8.13 -18.63 -16.31
C ASP A 43 6.71 -18.87 -16.90
N PRO A 44 6.59 -19.52 -18.07
CA PRO A 44 5.30 -19.79 -18.70
C PRO A 44 4.30 -20.56 -17.82
N SER A 45 4.77 -21.38 -16.87
CA SER A 45 3.92 -22.08 -15.92
C SER A 45 3.33 -21.15 -14.86
N ALA A 46 4.09 -20.12 -14.45
CA ALA A 46 3.67 -19.10 -13.48
C ALA A 46 2.71 -18.07 -14.08
N MET A 47 2.71 -17.91 -15.41
CA MET A 47 1.85 -16.95 -16.12
C MET A 47 0.34 -17.20 -15.95
N ARG A 48 -0.06 -18.45 -15.65
CA ARG A 48 -1.45 -18.87 -15.47
C ARG A 48 -1.96 -18.73 -14.03
N ALA A 49 -1.09 -18.35 -13.09
CA ALA A 49 -1.47 -18.18 -11.70
C ALA A 49 -2.06 -16.78 -11.50
N GLU A 50 -3.38 -16.71 -11.45
CA GLU A 50 -4.13 -15.50 -11.07
C GLU A 50 -4.54 -15.62 -9.59
N ASP A 51 -4.38 -14.53 -8.82
CA ASP A 51 -4.83 -14.42 -7.42
C ASP A 51 -4.41 -15.56 -6.49
N HIS A 52 -3.10 -15.83 -6.41
CA HIS A 52 -2.58 -16.80 -5.44
C HIS A 52 -2.92 -16.37 -4.01
N ARG A 53 -3.81 -17.12 -3.36
CA ARG A 53 -4.12 -17.00 -1.94
C ARG A 53 -3.38 -18.08 -1.18
N ILE A 54 -2.67 -17.67 -0.14
CA ILE A 54 -2.09 -18.60 0.82
C ILE A 54 -3.27 -19.15 1.65
N LEU A 55 -3.33 -20.46 1.83
CA LEU A 55 -4.28 -21.09 2.74
C LEU A 55 -3.93 -20.72 4.18
N ASP A 56 -4.87 -20.92 5.11
CA ASP A 56 -4.55 -20.76 6.53
C ASP A 56 -3.34 -21.63 6.90
N PHE A 57 -2.31 -20.98 7.45
CA PHE A 57 -1.08 -21.64 7.86
C PHE A 57 -0.67 -21.17 9.26
N GLU A 58 0.03 -22.04 9.97
CA GLU A 58 0.63 -21.75 11.26
C GLU A 58 2.13 -21.50 11.03
N LEU A 59 2.62 -20.30 11.35
CA LEU A 59 4.02 -19.96 11.13
C LEU A 59 4.86 -20.66 12.20
N VAL A 60 5.77 -21.55 11.79
CA VAL A 60 6.71 -22.22 12.70
C VAL A 60 8.09 -21.60 12.53
N ASN A 61 8.68 -21.12 13.63
CA ASN A 61 10.02 -20.55 13.63
C ASN A 61 11.11 -21.66 13.56
N HIS A 62 12.38 -21.27 13.45
CA HIS A 62 13.50 -22.23 13.36
C HIS A 62 13.72 -23.08 14.63
N LEU A 63 13.12 -22.70 15.76
CA LEU A 63 13.17 -23.43 17.02
C LEU A 63 12.00 -24.41 17.19
N GLY A 64 11.00 -24.35 16.30
CA GLY A 64 9.80 -25.20 16.35
C GLY A 64 8.61 -24.56 17.06
N ASP A 65 8.68 -23.26 17.39
CA ASP A 65 7.56 -22.56 18.02
C ASP A 65 6.63 -21.93 16.99
N THR A 66 5.33 -21.94 17.27
CA THR A 66 4.32 -21.20 16.52
C THR A 66 4.42 -19.69 16.83
N VAL A 67 4.25 -18.85 15.81
CA VAL A 67 4.29 -17.38 15.89
C VAL A 67 3.06 -16.71 15.28
#